data_AF-A0A375JCY1-F1
#
_entry.id   AF-A0A375JCY1-F1
#
_cell.length_a   1.000
_cell.length_b   1.000
_cell.length_c   1.000
_cell.angle_alpha   90.00
_cell.angle_beta   90.00
_cell.angle_gamma   90.00
#
_symmetry.space_group_name_H-M   'P 1'
#
loop_
_entity.id
_entity.type
_entity.pdbx_description
1 polymer ?
#
loop_
_entity_poly.entity_id
_entity_poly.type
_entity_poly.pdbx_seq_one_letter_code
_entity_poly.pdbx_strand_id
1 'polypeptide(L)'
;MGKNSQFVNRHTVSDPTIAKHQRPVARSGALPADLAHLTGQGLSKAGFFKLMGLAKTRGKRLSDIVTAMDHRLGEAKGGRLYAYLAALAAGPTDFAVAAAQVRAARRQAEDATRLQHRIARFKSRFGGATLASRSGDALYRIDRDAAFVQTVSAVRSGTAPLQDLLPWMQAVERGDLVLATAAAEQRFTLH
;
A
#
# COMPACT_ATOMS: atom_id res chain seq x y z
N MET A 1 -8.45 29.46 -62.80
CA MET A 1 -7.01 29.16 -62.64
C MET A 1 -6.63 29.46 -61.19
N GLY A 2 -5.97 28.62 -60.41
CA GLY A 2 -5.38 27.30 -60.64
C GLY A 2 -4.31 27.08 -59.56
N LYS A 3 -4.37 25.91 -58.88
CA LYS A 3 -3.24 25.12 -58.33
C LYS A 3 -2.41 25.78 -57.19
N ASN A 4 -1.81 25.09 -56.23
CA ASN A 4 -1.82 23.69 -55.79
C ASN A 4 -1.10 23.61 -54.44
N SER A 5 -1.56 22.68 -53.61
CA SER A 5 -0.80 21.69 -52.82
C SER A 5 0.39 22.06 -51.92
N GLN A 6 0.16 21.74 -50.64
CA GLN A 6 0.95 20.85 -49.76
C GLN A 6 2.40 21.23 -49.44
N PHE A 7 2.72 21.32 -48.14
CA PHE A 7 3.72 20.45 -47.54
C PHE A 7 3.43 20.22 -46.05
N VAL A 8 3.83 19.02 -45.62
CA VAL A 8 3.49 18.30 -44.40
C VAL A 8 4.64 18.46 -43.40
N ASN A 9 4.37 18.66 -42.10
CA ASN A 9 5.33 18.30 -41.05
C ASN A 9 4.57 18.06 -39.73
N ARG A 10 4.15 16.83 -39.43
CA ARG A 10 4.88 15.80 -38.65
C ARG A 10 5.47 16.28 -37.31
N HIS A 11 4.75 15.94 -36.24
CA HIS A 11 5.22 15.42 -34.95
C HIS A 11 6.25 16.23 -34.15
N THR A 12 5.79 16.87 -33.08
CA THR A 12 6.39 16.71 -31.75
C THR A 12 5.27 16.55 -30.72
N VAL A 13 4.88 15.30 -30.49
CA VAL A 13 4.20 14.92 -29.25
C VAL A 13 5.20 15.21 -28.14
N SER A 14 4.95 16.27 -27.37
CA SER A 14 5.66 16.55 -26.13
C SER A 14 5.33 15.43 -25.15
N ASP A 15 6.19 14.42 -25.15
CA ASP A 15 6.22 13.31 -24.21
C ASP A 15 6.42 13.90 -22.79
N PRO A 16 5.48 13.72 -21.84
CA PRO A 16 5.74 14.10 -20.48
C PRO A 16 6.75 13.09 -19.94
N THR A 17 8.01 13.52 -19.85
CA THR A 17 9.04 12.77 -19.12
C THR A 17 8.59 12.65 -17.66
N ILE A 18 7.92 11.54 -17.35
CA ILE A 18 7.67 11.09 -15.98
C ILE A 18 9.05 10.80 -15.41
N ALA A 19 9.57 11.76 -14.64
CA ALA A 19 10.78 11.59 -13.84
C ALA A 19 10.53 10.51 -12.78
N LYS A 20 10.71 9.24 -13.17
CA LYS A 20 10.86 8.10 -12.27
C LYS A 20 12.11 8.39 -11.43
N HIS A 21 11.94 8.47 -10.10
CA HIS A 21 12.99 8.58 -9.07
C HIS A 21 13.42 9.99 -8.59
N GLN A 22 12.53 10.97 -8.53
CA GLN A 22 12.75 12.06 -7.56
C GLN A 22 12.50 11.51 -6.14
N ARG A 23 13.58 11.36 -5.34
CA ARG A 23 13.44 11.32 -3.87
C ARG A 23 12.69 12.58 -3.47
N PRO A 24 11.65 12.51 -2.63
CA PRO A 24 10.98 13.72 -2.18
C PRO A 24 12.03 14.61 -1.52
N VAL A 25 12.32 15.74 -2.16
CA VAL A 25 13.12 16.81 -1.56
C VAL A 25 12.30 17.23 -0.35
N ALA A 26 12.79 16.91 0.85
CA ALA A 26 12.19 17.37 2.08
C ALA A 26 12.13 18.90 1.97
N ARG A 27 10.92 19.45 1.75
CA ARG A 27 10.70 20.90 1.73
C ARG A 27 11.34 21.44 3.00
N SER A 28 12.32 22.33 2.86
CA SER A 28 13.05 22.94 3.97
C SER A 28 12.05 23.62 4.90
N GLY A 29 11.63 22.91 5.96
CA GLY A 29 10.62 23.36 6.91
C GLY A 29 9.38 22.48 7.05
N ALA A 30 9.21 21.41 6.26
CA ALA A 30 8.17 20.41 6.51
C ALA A 30 8.62 19.47 7.65
N LEU A 31 7.79 19.31 8.68
CA LEU A 31 8.03 18.29 9.70
C LEU A 31 7.87 16.91 9.06
N PRO A 32 8.71 15.92 9.43
CA PRO A 32 8.45 14.53 9.08
C PRO A 32 7.03 14.15 9.52
N ALA A 33 6.29 13.44 8.66
CA ALA A 33 4.91 13.03 8.93
C ALA A 33 4.80 12.28 10.27
N ASP A 34 5.79 11.44 10.57
CA ASP A 34 5.89 10.68 11.82
C ASP A 34 5.97 11.55 13.09
N LEU A 35 6.28 12.83 12.95
CA LEU A 35 6.51 13.77 14.06
C LEU A 35 5.52 14.95 14.06
N ALA A 36 4.65 15.04 13.05
CA ALA A 36 3.64 16.08 12.96
C ALA A 36 2.61 16.03 14.11
N HIS A 37 2.37 14.85 14.69
CA HIS A 37 1.45 14.71 15.82
C HIS A 37 1.94 15.44 17.09
N LEU A 38 3.26 15.61 17.27
CA LEU A 38 3.83 16.28 18.43
C LEU A 38 3.51 17.78 18.46
N THR A 39 3.31 18.42 17.29
CA THR A 39 2.86 19.82 17.26
C THR A 39 1.44 19.98 17.77
N GLY A 40 0.59 18.96 17.60
CA GLY A 40 -0.75 18.93 18.20
C GLY A 40 -0.74 18.81 19.73
N GLN A 41 0.37 18.34 20.33
CA GLN A 41 0.57 18.24 21.78
C GLN A 41 1.18 19.53 22.39
N GLY A 42 1.28 20.61 21.60
CA GLY A 42 1.79 21.90 22.06
C GLY A 42 3.30 22.06 21.96
N LEU A 43 4.01 21.13 21.30
CA LEU A 43 5.44 21.31 21.01
C LEU A 43 5.62 22.32 19.87
N SER A 44 6.35 23.40 20.12
CA SER A 44 6.63 24.39 19.09
C SER A 44 7.57 23.83 18.01
N LYS A 45 7.40 24.28 16.77
CA LYS A 45 8.29 23.91 15.65
C LYS A 45 9.76 24.23 15.91
N ALA A 46 10.03 25.34 16.60
CA ALA A 46 11.38 25.71 17.01
C ALA A 46 11.94 24.74 18.08
N GLY A 47 11.15 24.39 19.08
CA GLY A 47 11.53 23.39 20.10
C GLY A 47 11.80 22.02 19.46
N PHE A 48 10.97 21.63 18.50
CA PHE A 48 11.16 20.41 17.73
C PHE A 48 12.52 20.36 16.99
N PHE A 49 12.89 21.42 16.26
CA PHE A 49 14.19 21.46 15.58
C PHE A 49 15.37 21.48 16.56
N LYS A 50 15.23 22.14 17.71
CA LYS A 50 16.23 22.09 18.78
C LYS A 50 16.42 20.66 19.30
N LEU A 51 15.34 19.92 19.53
CA LEU A 51 15.40 18.50 19.95
C LEU A 51 16.04 17.61 18.90
N MET A 52 15.73 17.82 17.62
CA MET A 52 16.41 17.10 16.54
C MET A 52 17.91 17.35 16.54
N GLY A 53 18.33 18.62 16.71
CA GLY A 53 19.73 18.99 16.83
C GLY A 53 20.40 18.30 18.01
N LEU A 54 19.77 18.35 19.19
CA LEU A 54 20.27 17.71 20.42
C LEU A 54 20.40 16.19 20.27
N ALA A 55 19.42 15.52 19.69
CA ALA A 55 19.51 14.08 19.44
C ALA A 55 20.66 13.78 18.47
N LYS A 56 20.80 14.57 17.40
CA LYS A 56 21.84 14.40 16.38
C LYS A 56 23.25 14.56 16.94
N THR A 57 23.50 15.53 17.81
CA THR A 57 24.83 15.70 18.45
C THR A 57 25.20 14.51 19.35
N ARG A 58 24.21 13.75 19.81
CA ARG A 58 24.39 12.50 20.57
C ARG A 58 24.34 11.23 19.70
N GLY A 59 24.34 11.38 18.37
CA GLY A 59 24.29 10.24 17.43
C GLY A 59 22.92 9.55 17.34
N LYS A 60 21.86 10.17 17.86
CA LYS A 60 20.50 9.60 17.92
C LYS A 60 19.56 10.29 16.96
N ARG A 61 18.42 9.64 16.68
CA ARG A 61 17.31 10.25 15.94
C ARG A 61 16.13 10.51 16.86
N LEU A 62 15.62 11.73 16.84
CA LEU A 62 14.41 12.09 17.59
C LEU A 62 13.22 11.21 17.19
N SER A 63 13.12 10.84 15.91
CA SER A 63 12.09 9.92 15.42
C SER A 63 12.10 8.57 16.14
N ASP A 64 13.28 8.03 16.46
CA ASP A 64 13.42 6.74 17.11
C ASP A 64 13.01 6.83 18.58
N ILE A 65 13.43 7.89 19.26
CA ILE A 65 13.04 8.18 20.65
C ILE A 65 11.50 8.26 20.75
N VAL A 66 10.88 9.06 19.87
CA VAL A 66 9.43 9.26 19.86
C VAL A 66 8.70 7.98 19.52
N THR A 67 9.15 7.25 18.50
CA THR A 67 8.52 5.97 18.09
C THR A 67 8.59 4.93 19.22
N ALA A 68 9.73 4.84 19.91
CA ALA A 68 9.91 3.87 20.98
C ALA A 68 9.11 4.22 22.24
N MET A 69 8.91 5.51 22.52
CA MET A 69 8.27 6.01 23.74
C MET A 69 6.84 6.51 23.53
N ASP A 70 6.23 6.27 22.37
CA ASP A 70 4.92 6.81 21.97
C ASP A 70 3.84 6.61 23.05
N HIS A 71 3.79 5.42 23.65
CA HIS A 71 2.85 5.08 24.74
C HIS A 71 3.04 5.91 26.02
N ARG A 72 4.24 6.44 26.26
CA ARG A 72 4.57 7.28 27.43
C ARG A 72 4.44 8.77 27.13
N LEU A 73 4.37 9.16 25.86
CA LEU A 73 4.29 10.57 25.46
C LEU A 73 2.86 11.12 25.54
N GLY A 74 1.83 10.28 25.53
CA GLY A 74 0.42 10.70 25.47
C GLY A 74 -0.05 11.65 26.59
N GLU A 75 0.60 11.62 27.75
CA GLU A 75 0.24 12.47 28.90
C GLU A 75 1.02 13.80 28.94
N ALA A 76 2.17 13.87 28.26
CA ALA A 76 3.04 15.05 28.31
C ALA A 76 2.67 16.06 27.21
N LYS A 77 2.53 17.34 27.59
CA LYS A 77 2.19 18.42 26.66
C LYS A 77 3.15 19.60 26.79
N GLY A 78 3.26 20.39 25.72
CA GLY A 78 3.97 21.67 25.71
C GLY A 78 5.41 21.58 26.24
N GLY A 79 5.74 22.45 27.21
CA GLY A 79 7.09 22.52 27.80
C GLY A 79 7.52 21.24 28.53
N ARG A 80 6.58 20.50 29.15
CA ARG A 80 6.88 19.22 29.82
C ARG A 80 7.29 18.14 28.82
N LEU A 81 6.60 18.10 27.68
CA LEU A 81 6.95 17.22 26.56
C LEU A 81 8.36 17.53 26.03
N TYR A 82 8.68 18.81 25.84
CA TYR A 82 10.02 19.23 25.42
C TYR A 82 11.10 18.78 26.42
N ALA A 83 10.91 19.06 27.72
CA ALA A 83 11.88 18.70 28.75
C ALA A 83 12.09 17.19 28.84
N TYR A 84 11.01 16.41 28.74
CA TYR A 84 11.08 14.95 28.75
C TYR A 84 11.85 14.40 27.54
N LEU A 85 11.53 14.86 26.34
CA LEU A 85 12.24 14.45 25.12
C LEU A 85 13.71 14.89 25.13
N ALA A 86 14.01 16.07 25.68
CA ALA A 86 15.38 16.54 25.83
C ALA A 86 16.19 15.63 26.78
N ALA A 87 15.60 15.22 27.91
CA ALA A 87 16.23 14.30 28.85
C ALA A 87 16.50 12.94 28.20
N LEU A 88 15.55 12.38 27.45
CA LEU A 88 15.72 11.12 26.71
C LEU A 88 16.79 11.22 25.62
N ALA A 89 16.84 12.36 24.90
CA ALA A 89 17.87 12.61 23.90
C ALA A 89 19.27 12.72 24.53
N ALA A 90 19.39 13.33 25.70
CA ALA A 90 20.65 13.51 26.41
C ALA A 90 21.15 12.27 27.16
N GLY A 91 20.24 11.37 27.58
CA GLY A 91 20.57 10.16 28.32
C GLY A 91 21.38 9.14 27.50
N PRO A 92 21.81 8.01 28.09
CA PRO A 92 22.66 7.02 27.40
C PRO A 92 21.87 6.02 26.53
N THR A 93 20.56 5.90 26.71
CA THR A 93 19.74 4.85 26.06
C THR A 93 19.70 4.99 24.54
N ASP A 94 19.92 3.88 23.84
CA ASP A 94 19.67 3.76 22.40
C ASP A 94 18.23 3.30 22.14
N PHE A 95 17.53 4.03 21.27
CA PHE A 95 16.13 3.77 20.92
C PHE A 95 15.97 3.19 19.51
N ALA A 96 17.05 3.04 18.74
CA ALA A 96 16.99 2.60 17.34
C ALA A 96 16.34 1.22 17.18
N VAL A 97 16.74 0.26 18.02
CA VAL A 97 16.21 -1.12 17.98
C VAL A 97 14.73 -1.15 18.39
N ALA A 98 14.38 -0.50 19.50
CA ALA A 98 12.99 -0.41 19.96
C ALA A 98 12.09 0.25 18.91
N ALA A 99 12.54 1.34 18.30
CA ALA A 99 11.82 2.01 17.23
C ALA A 99 11.67 1.13 15.98
N ALA A 100 12.71 0.36 15.62
CA ALA A 100 12.65 -0.56 14.47
C ALA A 100 11.60 -1.65 14.68
N GLN A 101 11.51 -2.21 15.89
CA GLN A 101 10.50 -3.21 16.26
C GLN A 101 9.08 -2.64 16.16
N VAL A 102 8.84 -1.45 16.72
CA VAL A 102 7.53 -0.78 16.65
C VAL A 102 7.12 -0.53 15.20
N ARG A 103 8.04 -0.03 14.35
CA ARG A 103 7.75 0.18 12.92
C ARG A 103 7.48 -1.12 12.17
N ALA A 104 8.20 -2.20 12.50
CA ALA A 104 7.97 -3.50 11.89
C ALA A 104 6.57 -4.03 12.24
N ALA A 105 6.19 -3.98 13.52
CA ALA A 105 4.87 -4.37 13.99
C ALA A 105 3.76 -3.55 13.33
N ARG A 106 3.92 -2.22 13.23
CA ARG A 106 2.96 -1.35 12.55
C ARG A 106 2.83 -1.69 11.06
N ARG A 107 3.94 -1.92 10.35
CA ARG A 107 3.91 -2.35 8.94
C ARG A 107 3.16 -3.67 8.77
N GLN A 108 3.43 -4.66 9.62
CA GLN A 108 2.73 -5.94 9.59
C GLN A 108 1.23 -5.80 9.82
N ALA A 109 0.82 -4.97 10.78
CA ALA A 109 -0.59 -4.71 11.05
C ALA A 109 -1.28 -3.99 9.87
N GLU A 110 -0.61 -3.01 9.26
CA GLU A 110 -1.10 -2.33 8.07
C GLU A 110 -1.21 -3.27 6.86
N ASP A 111 -0.22 -4.14 6.65
CA ASP A 111 -0.25 -5.15 5.58
C ASP A 111 -1.36 -6.17 5.78
N ALA A 112 -1.57 -6.63 7.02
CA ALA A 112 -2.68 -7.53 7.36
C ALA A 112 -4.03 -6.86 7.09
N THR A 113 -4.19 -5.60 7.49
CA THR A 113 -5.41 -4.81 7.23
C THR A 113 -5.63 -4.61 5.72
N ARG A 114 -4.59 -4.25 4.97
CA ARG A 114 -4.64 -4.13 3.50
C ARG A 114 -5.05 -5.45 2.85
N LEU A 115 -4.50 -6.57 3.30
CA LEU A 115 -4.84 -7.89 2.80
C LEU A 115 -6.30 -8.25 3.09
N GLN A 116 -6.78 -8.01 4.31
CA GLN A 116 -8.18 -8.23 4.69
C GLN A 116 -9.13 -7.41 3.81
N HIS A 117 -8.82 -6.14 3.55
CA HIS A 117 -9.61 -5.31 2.63
C HIS A 117 -9.59 -5.83 1.20
N ARG A 118 -8.45 -6.33 0.71
CA ARG A 118 -8.37 -6.97 -0.62
C ARG A 118 -9.24 -8.23 -0.70
N ILE A 119 -9.16 -9.09 0.32
CA ILE A 119 -9.98 -10.29 0.44
C ILE A 119 -11.47 -9.94 0.45
N ALA A 120 -11.89 -8.99 1.30
CA ALA A 120 -13.29 -8.58 1.39
C ALA A 120 -13.82 -8.05 0.05
N ARG A 121 -13.03 -7.22 -0.65
CA ARG A 121 -13.39 -6.73 -1.98
C ARG A 121 -13.49 -7.85 -3.01
N PHE A 122 -12.56 -8.81 -3.00
CA PHE A 122 -12.62 -9.95 -3.91
C PHE A 122 -13.91 -10.75 -3.71
N LYS A 123 -14.22 -11.12 -2.45
CA LYS A 123 -15.44 -11.86 -2.12
C LYS A 123 -16.70 -11.10 -2.55
N SER A 124 -16.79 -9.80 -2.24
CA SER A 124 -17.92 -8.98 -2.65
C SER A 124 -18.06 -8.85 -4.17
N ARG A 125 -16.95 -8.84 -4.91
CA ARG A 125 -16.95 -8.63 -6.37
C ARG A 125 -17.23 -9.89 -7.18
N PHE A 126 -16.77 -11.04 -6.67
CA PHE A 126 -16.72 -12.31 -7.41
C PHE A 126 -17.50 -13.45 -6.74
N GLY A 127 -18.10 -13.23 -5.57
CA GLY A 127 -19.07 -14.17 -5.01
C GLY A 127 -20.22 -14.40 -5.99
N GLY A 128 -20.43 -15.65 -6.38
CA GLY A 128 -21.44 -16.05 -7.37
C GLY A 128 -21.05 -15.79 -8.82
N ALA A 129 -19.82 -15.34 -9.10
CA ALA A 129 -19.37 -15.06 -10.46
C ALA A 129 -18.74 -16.30 -11.12
N THR A 130 -18.87 -16.36 -12.45
CA THR A 130 -18.09 -17.28 -13.28
C THR A 130 -16.89 -16.52 -13.86
N LEU A 131 -15.69 -17.04 -13.62
CA LEU A 131 -14.46 -16.60 -14.25
C LEU A 131 -14.06 -17.59 -15.35
N ALA A 132 -13.38 -17.11 -16.38
CA ALA A 132 -12.77 -17.91 -17.42
C ALA A 132 -11.26 -17.63 -17.44
N SER A 133 -10.47 -18.67 -17.73
CA SER A 133 -9.08 -18.46 -18.15
C SER A 133 -9.06 -17.59 -19.41
N ARG A 134 -8.11 -16.66 -19.52
CA ARG A 134 -7.90 -15.87 -20.74
C ARG A 134 -7.66 -16.76 -21.96
N SER A 135 -7.04 -17.92 -21.79
CA SER A 135 -6.85 -18.89 -22.88
C SER A 135 -8.16 -19.55 -23.33
N GLY A 136 -9.19 -19.53 -22.47
CA GLY A 136 -10.49 -20.17 -22.73
C GLY A 136 -10.56 -21.65 -22.36
N ASP A 137 -9.51 -22.21 -21.76
CA ASP A 137 -9.41 -23.66 -21.52
C ASP A 137 -10.16 -24.15 -20.26
N ALA A 138 -10.53 -23.23 -19.38
CA ALA A 138 -11.21 -23.54 -18.12
C ALA A 138 -12.18 -22.42 -17.69
N LEU A 139 -13.26 -22.84 -17.05
CA LEU A 139 -14.17 -22.01 -16.28
C LEU A 139 -14.03 -22.28 -14.79
N TYR A 140 -14.21 -21.23 -14.01
CA TYR A 140 -14.15 -21.25 -12.55
C TYR A 140 -15.41 -20.59 -12.01
N ARG A 141 -16.34 -21.38 -11.50
CA ARG A 141 -17.58 -20.88 -10.88
C ARG A 141 -17.34 -20.72 -9.40
N ILE A 142 -17.33 -19.47 -8.93
CA ILE A 142 -17.18 -19.13 -7.52
C ILE A 142 -18.57 -19.12 -6.91
N ASP A 143 -18.74 -19.80 -5.78
CA ASP A 143 -20.01 -19.79 -5.06
C ASP A 143 -20.33 -18.39 -4.47
N ARG A 144 -21.57 -18.19 -4.01
CA ARG A 144 -22.03 -16.87 -3.55
C ARG A 144 -21.21 -16.32 -2.39
N ASP A 145 -20.71 -17.19 -1.51
CA ASP A 145 -19.94 -16.81 -0.32
C ASP A 145 -18.43 -16.74 -0.60
N ALA A 146 -18.01 -17.03 -1.82
CA ALA A 146 -16.60 -17.18 -2.22
C ALA A 146 -15.82 -18.09 -1.25
N ALA A 147 -16.45 -19.21 -0.88
CA ALA A 147 -15.92 -20.27 -0.04
C ALA A 147 -15.47 -21.48 -0.87
N PHE A 148 -16.07 -21.69 -2.05
CA PHE A 148 -15.72 -22.79 -2.95
C PHE A 148 -15.62 -22.30 -4.38
N VAL A 149 -14.80 -23.01 -5.16
CA VAL A 149 -14.71 -22.82 -6.61
C VAL A 149 -14.87 -24.15 -7.32
N GLN A 150 -15.79 -24.19 -8.27
CA GLN A 150 -15.94 -25.30 -9.20
C GLN A 150 -15.12 -24.98 -10.45
N THR A 151 -14.15 -25.84 -10.76
CA THR A 151 -13.38 -25.77 -12.00
C THR A 151 -14.03 -26.70 -13.02
N VAL A 152 -14.21 -26.20 -14.25
CA VAL A 152 -14.71 -26.97 -15.38
C VAL A 152 -13.76 -26.74 -16.55
N SER A 153 -13.10 -27.80 -17.00
CA SER A 153 -12.29 -27.83 -18.23
C SER A 153 -12.65 -29.07 -19.04
N ALA A 154 -12.14 -29.18 -20.26
CA ALA A 154 -12.40 -30.34 -21.13
C ALA A 154 -11.90 -31.66 -20.54
N VAL A 155 -10.90 -31.62 -19.65
CA VAL A 155 -10.21 -32.82 -19.12
C VAL A 155 -10.58 -33.08 -17.66
N ARG A 156 -10.98 -32.05 -16.91
CA ARG A 156 -11.25 -32.15 -15.47
C ARG A 156 -12.38 -31.23 -15.06
N SER A 157 -13.28 -31.77 -14.25
CA SER A 157 -14.22 -31.01 -13.42
C SER A 157 -14.00 -31.35 -11.94
N GLY A 158 -14.18 -30.38 -11.06
CA GLY A 158 -14.02 -30.59 -9.62
C GLY A 158 -14.30 -29.35 -8.81
N THR A 159 -14.53 -29.53 -7.52
CA THR A 159 -14.78 -28.44 -6.57
C THR A 159 -13.66 -28.40 -5.54
N ALA A 160 -13.12 -27.21 -5.28
CA ALA A 160 -12.07 -27.00 -4.29
C ALA A 160 -12.47 -25.88 -3.33
N PRO A 161 -12.05 -25.94 -2.05
CA PRO A 161 -12.25 -24.85 -1.12
C PRO A 161 -11.37 -23.65 -1.48
N LEU A 162 -11.92 -22.45 -1.35
CA LEU A 162 -11.29 -21.19 -1.71
C LEU A 162 -10.65 -20.52 -0.48
N GLN A 163 -9.80 -21.26 0.24
CA GLN A 163 -9.19 -20.81 1.51
C GLN A 163 -8.10 -19.77 1.28
N ASP A 164 -7.25 -19.97 0.27
CA ASP A 164 -6.25 -18.98 -0.14
C ASP A 164 -6.72 -18.23 -1.39
N LEU A 165 -7.08 -16.96 -1.18
CA LEU A 165 -7.55 -16.06 -2.22
C LEU A 165 -6.41 -15.31 -2.91
N LEU A 166 -5.18 -15.36 -2.39
CA LEU A 166 -4.06 -14.61 -2.97
C LEU A 166 -3.76 -15.01 -4.43
N PRO A 167 -3.68 -16.30 -4.79
CA PRO A 167 -3.43 -16.70 -6.18
C PRO A 167 -4.53 -16.22 -7.13
N TRP A 168 -5.79 -16.23 -6.67
CA TRP A 168 -6.96 -15.80 -7.45
C TRP A 168 -6.97 -14.30 -7.67
N MET A 169 -6.72 -13.52 -6.61
CA MET A 169 -6.56 -12.06 -6.72
C MET A 169 -5.43 -11.71 -7.68
N GLN A 170 -4.28 -12.37 -7.58
CA GLN A 170 -3.16 -12.15 -8.49
C GLN A 170 -3.48 -12.53 -9.94
N ALA A 171 -4.16 -13.65 -10.17
CA ALA A 171 -4.53 -14.09 -11.51
C ALA A 171 -5.53 -13.11 -12.17
N VAL A 172 -6.47 -12.55 -11.40
CA VAL A 172 -7.37 -11.49 -11.89
C VAL A 172 -6.60 -10.19 -12.15
N GLU A 173 -5.70 -9.78 -11.24
CA GLU A 173 -4.87 -8.57 -11.39
C GLU A 173 -3.94 -8.64 -12.61
N ARG A 174 -3.36 -9.82 -12.90
CA ARG A 174 -2.57 -10.07 -14.11
C ARG A 174 -3.43 -10.22 -15.37
N GLY A 175 -4.74 -10.42 -15.20
CA GLY A 175 -5.69 -10.64 -16.28
C GLY A 175 -5.67 -12.06 -16.84
N ASP A 176 -5.05 -13.02 -16.15
CA ASP A 176 -5.09 -14.45 -16.47
C ASP A 176 -6.51 -15.01 -16.31
N LEU A 177 -7.27 -14.46 -15.36
CA LEU A 177 -8.68 -14.73 -15.15
C LEU A 177 -9.52 -13.49 -15.49
N VAL A 178 -10.56 -13.70 -16.29
CA VAL A 178 -11.52 -12.67 -16.70
C VAL A 178 -12.94 -13.14 -16.39
N LEU A 179 -13.90 -12.23 -16.34
CA LEU A 179 -15.32 -12.62 -16.25
C LEU A 179 -15.69 -13.48 -17.46
N ALA A 180 -16.34 -14.60 -17.23
CA ALA A 180 -16.78 -15.46 -18.32
C ALA A 180 -17.80 -14.72 -19.19
N THR A 181 -17.63 -14.85 -20.51
CA THR A 181 -18.62 -14.40 -21.48
C THR A 181 -19.61 -15.52 -21.76
N ALA A 182 -20.81 -15.20 -22.24
CA ALA A 182 -21.81 -16.20 -22.60
C ALA A 182 -21.27 -17.26 -23.58
N ALA A 183 -20.41 -16.86 -24.52
CA ALA A 183 -19.74 -17.77 -25.45
C ALA A 183 -18.78 -18.74 -24.75
N ALA A 184 -18.06 -18.28 -23.72
CA ALA A 184 -17.20 -19.14 -22.92
C ALA A 184 -18.02 -20.15 -22.10
N GLU A 185 -19.15 -19.73 -21.52
CA GLU A 185 -20.03 -20.62 -20.76
C GLU A 185 -20.66 -21.71 -21.64
N GLN A 186 -21.12 -21.36 -22.85
CA GLN A 186 -21.73 -22.29 -23.79
C GLN A 186 -20.78 -23.43 -24.20
N ARG A 187 -19.49 -23.16 -24.35
CA ARG A 187 -18.47 -24.19 -24.70
C ARG A 187 -18.38 -25.33 -23.71
N PHE A 188 -18.72 -25.08 -22.45
CA PHE A 188 -18.65 -26.07 -21.36
C PHE A 188 -20.04 -26.53 -20.87
N THR A 189 -21.12 -26.08 -21.50
CA THR A 189 -22.51 -26.48 -21.17
C THR A 189 -23.07 -27.52 -22.13
N LEU A 190 -22.38 -27.81 -23.24
CA LEU A 190 -22.81 -28.77 -24.28
C LEU A 190 -22.35 -30.22 -24.06
N HIS A 191 -21.89 -30.57 -22.86
CA HIS A 191 -21.50 -31.92 -22.44
C HIS A 191 -22.09 -32.24 -21.06
#